data_AF-A0A662MEP5-F1
#
_entry.id   AF-A0A662MEP5-F1
#
_cell.length_a   1.000
_cell.length_b   1.000
_cell.length_c   1.000
_cell.angle_alpha   90.00
_cell.angle_beta   90.00
_cell.angle_gamma   90.00
#
_symmetry.space_group_name_H-M   'P 1'
#
loop_
_entity.id
_entity.type
_entity.pdbx_description
1 polymer ?
#
loop_
_entity_poly.entity_id
_entity_poly.type
_entity_poly.pdbx_seq_one_letter_code
_entity_poly.pdbx_strand_id
1 'polypeptide(L)'
;MSSRGKTRNLPVITLMGNQFLIIENEDDLQIAKPAIRAAMLYPICRRRVSWIVQTKIKPNLSALLEMYKKIAIGVRRYNNRPPFDVISLIGGPTKEDIVFSEVNLGRFFVGIGFMITPSPPRGATMSYGAIAYAVSPVYAIPEPRRFHPHVSVSCSICLGRGVDSFVKSARRNDLVSCLDIAKAVLSSYCAEDSYFPIGNWYGYSCADCGNIVANDERCCSCMVPICNRCAIINKDRHFCSACASHRGL
;
A
#
# COMPACT_ATOMS: atom_id res chain seq x y z
N MET A 1 28.44 29.48 32.12
CA MET A 1 27.36 28.53 32.44
C MET A 1 26.50 28.34 31.20
N SER A 2 26.74 27.26 30.44
CA SER A 2 26.03 26.94 29.18
C SER A 2 25.05 25.80 29.46
N SER A 3 23.76 26.09 29.38
CA SER A 3 22.69 25.11 29.52
C SER A 3 22.57 24.26 28.25
N ARG A 4 23.29 23.13 28.21
CA ARG A 4 23.05 22.08 27.23
C ARG A 4 21.72 21.41 27.56
N GLY A 5 20.70 21.69 26.75
CA GLY A 5 19.42 21.00 26.78
C GLY A 5 19.62 19.51 26.50
N LYS A 6 19.21 18.65 27.44
CA LYS A 6 19.18 17.20 27.29
C LYS A 6 18.21 16.83 26.17
N THR A 7 18.72 16.50 24.99
CA THR A 7 17.98 15.77 23.96
C THR A 7 17.67 14.38 24.49
N ARG A 8 16.42 14.11 24.86
CA ARG A 8 15.96 12.77 25.24
C ARG A 8 16.09 11.83 24.04
N ASN A 9 16.78 10.72 24.24
CA ASN A 9 16.98 9.65 23.27
C ASN A 9 15.61 9.14 22.77
N LEU A 10 15.29 9.39 21.50
CA LEU A 10 14.23 8.67 20.79
C LEU A 10 14.83 7.33 20.33
N PRO A 11 14.13 6.20 20.51
CA PRO A 11 14.59 4.91 20.00
C PRO A 11 14.52 4.94 18.47
N VAL A 12 15.67 5.10 17.82
CA VAL A 12 15.84 5.05 16.37
C VAL A 12 16.28 3.63 16.02
N ILE A 13 15.45 2.88 15.29
CA ILE A 13 15.84 1.57 14.73
C ILE A 13 16.33 1.79 13.30
N THR A 14 17.57 1.41 13.04
CA THR A 14 18.31 1.67 11.79
C THR A 14 18.34 0.42 10.89
N LEU A 15 18.18 0.59 9.56
CA LEU A 15 18.98 0.00 8.45
C LEU A 15 18.25 0.08 7.05
N MET A 16 18.90 0.77 6.08
CA MET A 16 18.84 0.87 4.59
C MET A 16 17.53 1.04 3.75
N GLY A 17 17.47 2.14 2.94
CA GLY A 17 16.35 2.61 2.04
C GLY A 17 15.87 4.09 2.30
N ASN A 18 14.71 4.53 1.77
CA ASN A 18 14.30 5.96 1.71
C ASN A 18 12.90 6.33 2.30
N GLN A 19 12.28 5.51 3.17
CA GLN A 19 10.97 5.78 3.78
C GLN A 19 11.07 5.94 5.29
N PHE A 20 10.42 7.00 5.74
CA PHE A 20 10.19 7.32 7.15
C PHE A 20 8.81 6.82 7.53
N LEU A 21 8.71 6.26 8.73
CA LEU A 21 7.49 5.80 9.34
C LEU A 21 7.37 6.45 10.71
N ILE A 22 6.31 7.23 10.90
CA ILE A 22 6.01 7.84 12.20
C ILE A 22 4.79 7.15 12.78
N ILE A 23 4.90 6.66 14.01
CA ILE A 23 3.82 6.00 14.76
C ILE A 23 3.64 6.73 16.09
N GLU A 24 2.40 7.07 16.43
CA GLU A 24 2.05 7.90 17.60
C GLU A 24 2.16 7.14 18.94
N ASN A 25 1.80 5.85 18.97
CA ASN A 25 1.83 5.02 20.19
C ASN A 25 2.80 3.83 20.07
N GLU A 26 3.41 3.45 21.20
CA GLU A 26 4.30 2.29 21.30
C GLU A 26 3.56 0.96 21.13
N ASP A 27 2.31 0.88 21.59
CA ASP A 27 1.46 -0.29 21.37
C ASP A 27 1.19 -0.50 19.86
N ASP A 28 0.89 0.60 19.16
CA ASP A 28 0.70 0.59 17.70
C ASP A 28 1.99 0.19 16.97
N LEU A 29 3.16 0.54 17.50
CA LEU A 29 4.44 0.11 16.94
C LEU A 29 4.62 -1.40 17.02
N GLN A 30 4.23 -2.04 18.13
CA GLN A 30 4.32 -3.49 18.25
C GLN A 30 3.35 -4.20 17.29
N ILE A 31 2.15 -3.65 17.09
CA ILE A 31 1.15 -4.16 16.14
C ILE A 31 1.59 -3.92 14.69
N ALA A 32 2.28 -2.80 14.42
CA ALA A 32 2.73 -2.46 13.07
C ALA A 32 3.94 -3.28 12.65
N LYS A 33 4.82 -3.70 13.57
CA LYS A 33 6.07 -4.43 13.25
C LYS A 33 5.86 -5.63 12.31
N PRO A 34 4.89 -6.54 12.51
CA PRO A 34 4.61 -7.63 11.58
C PRO A 34 4.16 -7.13 10.20
N ALA A 35 3.25 -6.15 10.14
CA ALA A 35 2.74 -5.59 8.89
C ALA A 35 3.83 -4.86 8.09
N ILE A 36 4.69 -4.09 8.77
CA ILE A 36 5.84 -3.42 8.16
C ILE A 36 6.86 -4.47 7.71
N ARG A 37 7.16 -5.50 8.51
CA ARG A 37 8.05 -6.61 8.10
C ARG A 37 7.50 -7.35 6.88
N ALA A 38 6.20 -7.62 6.82
CA ALA A 38 5.54 -8.25 5.68
C ALA A 38 5.64 -7.36 4.43
N ALA A 39 5.41 -6.05 4.57
CA ALA A 39 5.67 -5.10 3.49
C ALA A 39 7.13 -5.12 3.04
N MET A 40 8.10 -5.20 3.97
CA MET A 40 9.54 -5.32 3.67
C MET A 40 9.92 -6.65 3.01
N LEU A 41 9.09 -7.70 3.04
CA LEU A 41 9.41 -8.97 2.38
C LEU A 41 9.15 -8.94 0.87
N TYR A 42 8.33 -8.01 0.37
CA TYR A 42 8.08 -7.87 -1.07
C TYR A 42 9.25 -7.12 -1.76
N PRO A 43 9.79 -7.65 -2.89
CA PRO A 43 10.97 -7.09 -3.57
C PRO A 43 10.86 -5.60 -3.96
N ILE A 44 9.64 -5.12 -4.23
CA ILE A 44 9.35 -3.72 -4.59
C ILE A 44 9.45 -2.78 -3.37
N CYS A 45 9.19 -3.32 -2.17
CA CYS A 45 9.22 -2.59 -0.89
C CYS A 45 10.55 -2.79 -0.13
N ARG A 46 11.30 -3.87 -0.42
CA ARG A 46 12.65 -4.15 0.13
C ARG A 46 13.65 -3.02 -0.03
N ARG A 47 13.48 -2.15 -1.03
CA ARG A 47 14.40 -1.04 -1.31
C ARG A 47 14.01 0.28 -0.65
N ARG A 48 12.94 0.33 0.15
CA ARG A 48 12.28 1.61 0.44
C ARG A 48 12.01 1.97 1.90
N VAL A 49 12.02 1.14 2.93
CA VAL A 49 11.74 1.58 4.33
C VAL A 49 12.98 1.56 5.21
N SER A 50 13.26 2.65 5.96
CA SER A 50 14.59 2.79 6.60
C SER A 50 14.65 3.50 7.92
N TRP A 51 13.58 4.20 8.25
CA TRP A 51 13.55 4.99 9.47
C TRP A 51 12.16 4.85 10.08
N ILE A 52 12.09 4.25 11.26
CA ILE A 52 10.90 4.35 12.10
C ILE A 52 11.22 5.42 13.14
N VAL A 53 10.52 6.56 13.08
CA VAL A 53 10.66 7.66 14.02
C VAL A 53 9.41 7.70 14.88
N GLN A 54 9.49 7.15 16.08
CA GLN A 54 8.46 7.32 17.09
C GLN A 54 8.52 8.77 17.58
N THR A 55 7.41 9.50 17.55
CA THR A 55 7.34 10.83 18.15
C THR A 55 6.16 10.89 19.10
N LYS A 56 6.39 11.40 20.32
CA LYS A 56 5.34 11.68 21.33
C LYS A 56 4.58 12.98 21.05
N ILE A 57 4.91 13.68 19.96
CA ILE A 57 4.32 14.95 19.57
C ILE A 57 3.30 14.62 18.47
N LYS A 58 2.10 15.20 18.50
CA LYS A 58 1.22 15.23 17.31
C LYS A 58 1.88 16.16 16.29
N PRO A 59 2.63 15.67 15.30
CA PRO A 59 3.39 16.56 14.45
C PRO A 59 2.40 17.12 13.42
N ASN A 60 2.34 18.43 13.24
CA ASN A 60 1.70 18.96 12.04
C ASN A 60 2.64 18.75 10.84
N LEU A 61 2.09 18.79 9.61
CA LEU A 61 2.88 18.50 8.41
C LEU A 61 4.09 19.44 8.27
N SER A 62 4.00 20.69 8.69
CA SER A 62 5.13 21.63 8.67
C SER A 62 6.28 21.20 9.60
N ALA A 63 5.98 20.75 10.82
CA ALA A 63 6.98 20.24 11.76
C ALA A 63 7.66 18.96 11.23
N LEU A 64 6.90 18.11 10.53
CA LEU A 64 7.43 16.90 9.87
C LEU A 64 8.31 17.24 8.68
N LEU A 65 7.88 18.19 7.85
CA LEU A 65 8.67 18.69 6.74
C LEU A 65 9.98 19.30 7.25
N GLU A 66 9.96 19.99 8.39
CA GLU A 66 11.17 20.57 8.96
C GLU A 66 12.09 19.54 9.61
N MET A 67 11.52 18.56 10.31
CA MET A 67 12.27 17.40 10.79
C MET A 67 12.90 16.63 9.62
N TYR A 68 12.16 16.46 8.53
CA TYR A 68 12.67 15.86 7.32
C TYR A 68 13.75 16.70 6.67
N LYS A 69 13.60 18.02 6.50
CA LYS A 69 14.67 18.85 5.93
C LYS A 69 15.98 18.62 6.69
N LYS A 70 15.92 18.53 8.03
CA LYS A 70 17.08 18.20 8.87
C LYS A 70 17.63 16.80 8.58
N ILE A 71 16.76 15.80 8.43
CA ILE A 71 17.18 14.42 8.12
C ILE A 71 17.73 14.30 6.68
N ALA A 72 17.06 14.88 5.68
CA ALA A 72 17.45 14.89 4.27
C ALA A 72 18.80 15.59 4.04
N ILE A 73 19.08 16.66 4.78
CA ILE A 73 20.41 17.30 4.81
C ILE A 73 21.47 16.30 5.33
N GLY A 74 21.14 15.50 6.34
CA GLY A 74 22.01 14.42 6.84
C GLY A 74 22.21 13.28 5.85
N VAL A 75 21.15 12.85 5.15
CA VAL A 75 21.17 11.72 4.20
C VAL A 75 21.91 12.08 2.90
N ARG A 76 21.79 13.31 2.39
CA ARG A 76 22.56 13.80 1.23
C ARG A 76 24.07 13.73 1.41
N ARG A 77 24.57 13.80 2.65
CA ARG A 77 26.00 13.68 2.94
C ARG A 77 26.54 12.24 2.78
N TYR A 78 25.66 11.24 2.75
CA TYR A 78 26.06 9.82 2.78
C TYR A 78 25.91 9.08 1.46
N ASN A 79 24.99 9.48 0.58
CA ASN A 79 24.74 8.79 -0.69
C ASN A 79 24.71 9.80 -1.84
N ASN A 80 25.71 9.74 -2.74
CA ASN A 80 25.80 10.51 -3.99
C ASN A 80 24.67 10.20 -5.01
N ARG A 81 23.51 9.72 -4.59
CA ARG A 81 22.33 9.52 -5.44
C ARG A 81 21.27 10.56 -5.09
N PRO A 82 20.62 11.21 -6.08
CA PRO A 82 19.48 12.07 -5.80
C PRO A 82 18.37 11.17 -5.25
N PRO A 83 17.94 11.32 -4.00
CA PRO A 83 16.94 10.43 -3.47
C PRO A 83 15.58 10.96 -3.92
N PHE A 84 14.79 10.11 -4.56
CA PHE A 84 13.36 10.22 -4.31
C PHE A 84 13.18 9.81 -2.86
N ASP A 85 12.94 10.80 -2.01
CA ASP A 85 12.63 10.59 -0.61
C ASP A 85 11.11 10.49 -0.51
N VAL A 86 10.64 9.31 -0.09
CA VAL A 86 9.21 9.08 0.15
C VAL A 86 9.03 9.11 1.65
N ILE A 87 8.38 10.14 2.17
CA ILE A 87 8.11 10.22 3.60
C ILE A 87 6.70 9.75 3.84
N SER A 88 6.54 8.84 4.80
CA SER A 88 5.24 8.34 5.18
C SER A 88 4.95 8.67 6.64
N LEU A 89 3.89 9.44 6.88
CA LEU A 89 3.29 9.49 8.22
C LEU A 89 2.26 8.37 8.30
N ILE A 90 2.30 7.50 9.30
CA ILE A 90 1.29 6.45 9.49
C ILE A 90 0.56 6.68 10.80
N GLY A 91 -0.76 6.86 10.73
CA GLY A 91 -1.61 6.82 11.91
C GLY A 91 -1.74 5.39 12.43
N GLY A 92 -2.15 5.25 13.70
CA GLY A 92 -2.54 3.95 14.26
C GLY A 92 -3.61 3.24 13.42
N PRO A 93 -3.87 1.96 13.73
CA PRO A 93 -4.79 1.16 12.93
C PRO A 93 -6.20 1.78 12.93
N THR A 94 -6.97 1.56 11.86
CA THR A 94 -8.42 1.86 11.82
C THR A 94 -9.08 1.32 13.08
N LYS A 95 -10.04 2.05 13.65
CA LYS A 95 -10.69 1.61 14.91
C LYS A 95 -11.44 0.29 14.72
N GLU A 96 -12.05 0.14 13.55
CA GLU A 96 -12.89 -0.98 13.17
C GLU A 96 -12.29 -1.73 11.97
N ASP A 97 -12.78 -2.94 11.78
CA ASP A 97 -12.49 -3.76 10.60
C ASP A 97 -13.14 -3.14 9.37
N ILE A 98 -12.46 -3.29 8.23
CA ILE A 98 -12.99 -2.89 6.94
C ILE A 98 -13.64 -4.11 6.30
N VAL A 99 -14.92 -4.00 5.96
CA VAL A 99 -15.74 -5.11 5.44
C VAL A 99 -16.47 -4.68 4.17
N PHE A 100 -16.41 -5.51 3.13
CA PHE A 100 -17.16 -5.30 1.87
C PHE A 100 -17.73 -6.59 1.33
N SER A 101 -19.02 -6.59 0.95
CA SER A 101 -19.69 -7.74 0.33
C SER A 101 -19.33 -9.05 1.04
N GLU A 102 -19.43 -9.04 2.39
CA GLU A 102 -19.12 -10.16 3.29
C GLU A 102 -17.62 -10.53 3.46
N VAL A 103 -16.72 -9.90 2.72
CA VAL A 103 -15.27 -10.04 2.92
C VAL A 103 -14.82 -9.10 4.04
N ASN A 104 -14.43 -9.68 5.18
CA ASN A 104 -13.72 -8.93 6.22
C ASN A 104 -12.23 -8.82 5.87
N LEU A 105 -11.77 -7.61 5.53
CA LEU A 105 -10.39 -7.29 5.17
C LEU A 105 -9.55 -6.85 6.39
N GLY A 106 -10.17 -6.79 7.57
CA GLY A 106 -9.54 -6.48 8.84
C GLY A 106 -9.20 -4.99 9.01
N ARG A 107 -8.33 -4.72 9.98
CA ARG A 107 -7.88 -3.36 10.32
C ARG A 107 -6.68 -2.94 9.48
N PHE A 108 -6.51 -1.64 9.30
CA PHE A 108 -5.43 -1.07 8.49
C PHE A 108 -4.68 0.03 9.21
N PHE A 109 -3.36 0.01 9.15
CA PHE A 109 -2.55 1.21 9.34
C PHE A 109 -2.70 2.10 8.10
N VAL A 110 -3.07 3.36 8.31
CA VAL A 110 -3.30 4.33 7.22
C VAL A 110 -2.30 5.46 7.35
N GLY A 111 -1.72 5.85 6.21
CA GLY A 111 -0.71 6.89 6.19
C GLY A 111 -0.78 7.82 5.00
N ILE A 112 -0.02 8.90 5.12
CA ILE A 112 0.17 9.93 4.10
C ILE A 112 1.60 9.81 3.62
N GLY A 113 1.76 9.43 2.36
CA GLY A 113 3.03 9.45 1.64
C GLY A 113 3.22 10.77 0.92
N PHE A 114 4.42 11.29 0.88
CA PHE A 114 4.76 12.37 -0.04
C PHE A 114 6.14 12.16 -0.64
N MET A 115 6.25 12.52 -1.92
CA MET A 115 7.45 12.38 -2.72
C MET A 115 7.89 13.77 -3.16
N ILE A 116 9.16 14.07 -2.94
CA ILE A 116 9.78 15.30 -3.44
C ILE A 116 10.63 14.94 -4.65
N THR A 117 10.24 15.45 -5.81
CA THR A 117 10.92 15.24 -7.08
C THR A 117 11.67 16.51 -7.47
N PRO A 118 13.02 16.51 -7.47
CA PRO A 118 13.79 17.61 -8.05
C PRO A 118 13.46 17.73 -9.54
N SER A 119 13.10 18.92 -10.01
CA SER A 119 12.88 19.17 -11.44
C SER A 119 13.56 20.47 -11.87
N PRO A 120 14.89 20.48 -12.07
CA PRO A 120 15.59 21.62 -12.67
C PRO A 120 15.03 21.92 -14.08
N PRO A 121 14.93 23.20 -14.50
CA PRO A 121 15.21 24.42 -13.74
C PRO A 121 14.06 24.88 -12.83
N ARG A 122 12.91 24.18 -12.83
CA ARG A 122 11.63 24.59 -12.22
C ARG A 122 11.56 24.41 -10.69
N GLY A 123 12.62 23.94 -10.04
CA GLY A 123 12.64 23.64 -8.61
C GLY A 123 12.09 22.25 -8.28
N ALA A 124 11.92 21.94 -6.99
CA ALA A 124 11.39 20.66 -6.56
C ALA A 124 9.85 20.66 -6.57
N THR A 125 9.26 19.61 -7.10
CA THR A 125 7.81 19.36 -7.04
C THR A 125 7.51 18.38 -5.92
N MET A 126 6.39 18.58 -5.22
CA MET A 126 5.95 17.69 -4.14
C MET A 126 4.62 17.04 -4.52
N SER A 127 4.61 15.72 -4.50
CA SER A 127 3.44 14.88 -4.78
C SER A 127 2.96 14.24 -3.49
N TYR A 128 1.65 14.27 -3.26
CA TYR A 128 1.02 13.65 -2.10
C TYR A 128 0.31 12.36 -2.51
N GLY A 129 0.29 11.37 -1.61
CA GLY A 129 -0.46 10.13 -1.77
C GLY A 129 -0.84 9.56 -0.42
N ALA A 130 -1.71 8.56 -0.42
CA ALA A 130 -2.06 7.81 0.77
C ALA A 130 -1.57 6.37 0.64
N ILE A 131 -1.23 5.77 1.78
CA ILE A 131 -0.76 4.40 1.87
C ILE A 131 -1.54 3.65 2.94
N ALA A 132 -1.67 2.34 2.78
CA ALA A 132 -2.33 1.48 3.76
C ALA A 132 -1.62 0.13 3.90
N TYR A 133 -1.56 -0.37 5.12
CA TYR A 133 -1.05 -1.70 5.46
C TYR A 133 -2.09 -2.43 6.29
N ALA A 134 -2.48 -3.64 5.87
CA ALA A 134 -3.36 -4.47 6.66
C ALA A 134 -2.62 -4.99 7.91
N VAL A 135 -3.30 -4.98 9.07
CA VAL A 135 -2.79 -5.55 10.32
C VAL A 135 -2.71 -7.08 10.20
N SER A 136 -3.77 -7.70 9.66
CA SER A 136 -3.86 -9.12 9.36
C SER A 136 -4.40 -9.24 7.91
N PRO A 137 -3.52 -9.36 6.91
CA PRO A 137 -3.94 -9.29 5.51
C PRO A 137 -4.76 -10.52 5.10
N VAL A 138 -5.95 -10.27 4.54
CA VAL A 138 -6.74 -11.27 3.80
C VAL A 138 -6.48 -11.04 2.32
N TYR A 139 -5.86 -12.00 1.64
CA TYR A 139 -5.48 -11.84 0.23
C TYR A 139 -6.55 -12.36 -0.72
N ALA A 140 -6.69 -11.70 -1.87
CA ALA A 140 -7.51 -12.20 -2.98
C ALA A 140 -6.91 -13.51 -3.51
N ILE A 141 -7.74 -14.54 -3.66
CA ILE A 141 -7.35 -15.85 -4.21
C ILE A 141 -6.65 -15.71 -5.57
N PRO A 142 -7.21 -14.96 -6.56
CA PRO A 142 -6.61 -14.87 -7.88
C PRO A 142 -5.44 -13.89 -7.97
N GLU A 143 -5.14 -13.12 -6.91
CA GLU A 143 -4.04 -12.15 -6.86
C GLU A 143 -3.47 -12.10 -5.43
N PRO A 144 -2.58 -13.05 -5.06
CA PRO A 144 -2.10 -13.22 -3.68
C PRO A 144 -1.14 -12.10 -3.20
N ARG A 145 -1.09 -10.99 -3.93
CA ARG A 145 -0.37 -9.76 -3.56
C ARG A 145 -1.33 -8.65 -3.15
N ARG A 146 -2.63 -8.89 -3.23
CA ARG A 146 -3.66 -7.88 -3.02
C ARG A 146 -4.52 -8.23 -1.82
N PHE A 147 -4.52 -7.32 -0.86
CA PHE A 147 -5.22 -7.47 0.42
C PHE A 147 -6.36 -6.46 0.62
N HIS A 148 -6.54 -5.52 -0.32
CA HIS A 148 -7.70 -4.63 -0.34
C HIS A 148 -8.01 -4.13 -1.77
N PRO A 149 -9.29 -3.93 -2.16
CA PRO A 149 -9.68 -3.44 -3.50
C PRO A 149 -9.00 -2.13 -3.92
N HIS A 150 -8.95 -1.14 -3.01
CA HIS A 150 -8.33 0.17 -3.26
C HIS A 150 -6.83 0.24 -3.00
N VAL A 151 -6.18 -0.84 -2.54
CA VAL A 151 -4.75 -0.82 -2.21
C VAL A 151 -3.96 -1.56 -3.28
N SER A 152 -2.95 -0.89 -3.82
CA SER A 152 -2.04 -1.48 -4.80
C SER A 152 -1.07 -2.46 -4.14
N VAL A 153 -0.39 -3.26 -4.96
CA VAL A 153 0.70 -4.15 -4.50
C VAL A 153 1.86 -3.40 -3.84
N SER A 154 1.99 -2.08 -4.09
CA SER A 154 2.98 -1.22 -3.43
C SER A 154 2.39 -0.45 -2.23
N CYS A 155 1.26 -0.90 -1.70
CA CYS A 155 0.57 -0.32 -0.54
C CYS A 155 0.04 1.12 -0.75
N SER A 156 -0.07 1.59 -2.00
CA SER A 156 -0.66 2.90 -2.30
C SER A 156 -2.17 2.78 -2.40
N ILE A 157 -2.90 3.72 -1.80
CA ILE A 157 -4.36 3.80 -1.90
C ILE A 157 -4.72 4.53 -3.20
N CYS A 158 -5.57 3.92 -4.03
CA CYS A 158 -6.30 4.66 -5.06
C CYS A 158 -7.35 5.53 -4.37
N LEU A 159 -7.11 6.84 -4.29
CA LEU A 159 -8.01 7.78 -3.64
C LEU A 159 -9.31 8.03 -4.43
N GLY A 160 -9.37 7.59 -5.70
CA GLY A 160 -10.52 7.81 -6.59
C GLY A 160 -11.00 9.26 -6.53
N ARG A 161 -12.31 9.44 -6.31
CA ARG A 161 -12.96 10.76 -6.16
C ARG A 161 -12.45 11.59 -4.96
N GLY A 162 -11.79 10.97 -3.99
CA GLY A 162 -11.22 11.64 -2.83
C GLY A 162 -9.90 12.37 -3.08
N VAL A 163 -9.29 12.21 -4.27
CA VAL A 163 -7.95 12.74 -4.56
C VAL A 163 -7.86 14.26 -4.39
N ASP A 164 -8.83 15.02 -4.89
CA ASP A 164 -8.80 16.49 -4.82
C ASP A 164 -8.92 16.99 -3.38
N SER A 165 -9.83 16.39 -2.59
CA SER A 165 -10.01 16.71 -1.18
C SER A 165 -8.77 16.37 -0.36
N PHE A 166 -8.12 15.25 -0.68
CA PHE A 166 -6.88 14.82 -0.04
C PHE A 166 -5.75 15.82 -0.33
N VAL A 167 -5.54 16.18 -1.61
CA VAL A 167 -4.50 17.12 -2.01
C VAL A 167 -4.73 18.51 -1.41
N LYS A 168 -5.99 18.99 -1.38
CA LYS A 168 -6.34 20.28 -0.73
C LYS A 168 -6.03 20.26 0.77
N SER A 169 -6.33 19.18 1.47
CA SER A 169 -6.04 19.04 2.91
C SER A 169 -4.55 18.94 3.17
N ALA A 170 -3.82 18.19 2.34
CA ALA A 170 -2.37 18.06 2.42
C ALA A 170 -1.68 19.42 2.23
N ARG A 171 -2.11 20.21 1.23
CA ARG A 171 -1.59 21.58 1.00
C ARG A 171 -1.86 22.53 2.18
N ARG A 172 -2.91 22.29 2.96
CA ARG A 172 -3.26 23.06 4.17
C ARG A 172 -2.56 22.53 5.44
N ASN A 173 -1.68 21.53 5.33
CA ASN A 173 -1.06 20.85 6.47
C ASN A 173 -2.06 20.15 7.42
N ASP A 174 -3.27 19.84 6.93
CA ASP A 174 -4.32 19.19 7.69
C ASP A 174 -4.24 17.67 7.56
N LEU A 175 -3.35 17.08 8.37
CA LEU A 175 -3.08 15.64 8.37
C LEU A 175 -4.29 14.82 8.84
N VAL A 176 -5.10 15.35 9.74
CA VAL A 176 -6.28 14.66 10.28
C VAL A 176 -7.27 14.45 9.16
N SER A 177 -7.63 15.50 8.42
CA SER A 177 -8.51 15.38 7.25
C SER A 177 -7.94 14.45 6.19
N CYS A 178 -6.63 14.46 5.94
CA CYS A 178 -6.01 13.51 5.01
C CYS A 178 -6.19 12.04 5.44
N LEU A 179 -6.00 11.75 6.73
CA LEU A 179 -6.19 10.40 7.27
C LEU A 179 -7.67 9.99 7.23
N ASP A 180 -8.58 10.90 7.54
CA ASP A 180 -10.02 10.62 7.51
C ASP A 180 -10.52 10.35 6.09
N ILE A 181 -10.03 11.11 5.10
CA ILE A 181 -10.30 10.85 3.68
C ILE A 181 -9.78 9.48 3.26
N ALA A 182 -8.53 9.14 3.63
CA ALA A 182 -7.96 7.84 3.29
C ALA A 182 -8.74 6.67 3.93
N LYS A 183 -9.17 6.82 5.19
CA LYS A 183 -10.02 5.83 5.88
C LYS A 183 -11.40 5.70 5.22
N ALA A 184 -12.01 6.82 4.84
CA ALA A 184 -13.29 6.81 4.14
C ALA A 184 -13.18 6.10 2.79
N VAL A 185 -12.10 6.33 2.03
CA VAL A 185 -11.82 5.59 0.79
C VAL A 185 -11.68 4.10 1.06
N LEU A 186 -10.89 3.70 2.07
CA LEU A 186 -10.77 2.27 2.40
C LEU A 186 -12.08 1.66 2.89
N SER A 187 -13.00 2.45 3.44
CA SER A 187 -14.31 1.98 3.93
C SER A 187 -15.42 2.12 2.89
N SER A 188 -15.09 2.54 1.67
CA SER A 188 -16.00 2.57 0.52
C SER A 188 -15.50 1.64 -0.58
N TYR A 189 -16.44 1.12 -1.37
CA TYR A 189 -16.12 0.28 -2.52
C TYR A 189 -16.86 0.81 -3.75
N CYS A 190 -16.08 1.17 -4.76
CA CYS A 190 -16.54 1.61 -6.07
C CYS A 190 -15.77 0.78 -7.11
N ALA A 191 -16.46 -0.08 -7.86
CA ALA A 191 -15.79 -1.04 -8.74
C ALA A 191 -14.96 -0.33 -9.81
N GLU A 192 -15.45 0.81 -10.32
CA GLU A 192 -14.79 1.62 -11.36
C GLU A 192 -13.48 2.26 -10.89
N ASP A 193 -13.37 2.56 -9.59
CA ASP A 193 -12.21 3.23 -8.99
C ASP A 193 -11.28 2.27 -8.23
N SER A 194 -11.67 0.99 -8.13
CA SER A 194 -10.91 -0.04 -7.43
C SER A 194 -9.80 -0.60 -8.32
N TYR A 195 -8.65 -0.91 -7.73
CA TYR A 195 -7.61 -1.64 -8.47
C TYR A 195 -7.98 -3.11 -8.70
N PHE A 196 -8.97 -3.63 -7.97
CA PHE A 196 -9.46 -4.99 -8.12
C PHE A 196 -10.90 -5.13 -7.61
N PRO A 197 -11.79 -5.71 -8.43
CA PRO A 197 -13.18 -5.90 -8.03
C PRO A 197 -13.31 -6.89 -6.85
N ILE A 198 -14.09 -6.53 -5.83
CA ILE A 198 -14.37 -7.41 -4.68
C ILE A 198 -15.15 -8.67 -5.09
N GLY A 199 -15.93 -8.62 -6.18
CA GLY A 199 -16.65 -9.79 -6.69
C GLY A 199 -15.72 -10.94 -7.13
N ASN A 200 -14.46 -10.63 -7.43
CA ASN A 200 -13.46 -11.62 -7.84
C ASN A 200 -12.55 -12.02 -6.66
N TRP A 201 -12.85 -11.60 -5.42
CA TRP A 201 -11.95 -11.80 -4.27
C TRP A 201 -11.67 -13.28 -4.00
N TYR A 202 -12.71 -14.09 -4.11
CA TYR A 202 -12.65 -15.54 -3.92
C TYR A 202 -12.33 -16.30 -5.22
N GLY A 203 -11.77 -15.64 -6.24
CA GLY A 203 -11.43 -16.29 -7.50
C GLY A 203 -12.62 -16.51 -8.42
N TYR A 204 -12.45 -17.37 -9.42
CA TYR A 204 -13.46 -17.65 -10.44
C TYR A 204 -13.84 -19.12 -10.44
N SER A 205 -15.10 -19.43 -10.74
CA SER A 205 -15.54 -20.81 -10.90
C SER A 205 -15.03 -21.40 -12.22
N CYS A 206 -14.34 -22.54 -12.17
CA CYS A 206 -13.95 -23.31 -13.34
C CYS A 206 -15.19 -23.75 -14.13
N ALA A 207 -15.17 -23.51 -15.44
CA ALA A 207 -16.29 -23.80 -16.33
C ALA A 207 -16.67 -25.30 -16.38
N ASP A 208 -15.69 -26.20 -16.20
CA ASP A 208 -15.90 -27.65 -16.38
C ASP A 208 -16.22 -28.38 -15.06
N CYS A 209 -15.73 -27.91 -13.91
CA CYS A 209 -15.88 -28.64 -12.63
C CYS A 209 -16.36 -27.79 -11.45
N GLY A 210 -16.53 -26.47 -11.61
CA GLY A 210 -16.95 -25.58 -10.53
C GLY A 210 -15.89 -25.25 -9.47
N ASN A 211 -14.69 -25.85 -9.55
CA ASN A 211 -13.60 -25.51 -8.62
C ASN A 211 -13.18 -24.04 -8.78
N ILE A 212 -12.83 -23.40 -7.67
CA ILE A 212 -12.31 -22.04 -7.66
C ILE A 212 -10.88 -22.00 -8.23
N VAL A 213 -10.64 -21.08 -9.17
CA VAL A 213 -9.36 -20.87 -9.85
C VAL A 213 -8.89 -19.42 -9.78
N ALA A 214 -7.59 -19.23 -10.00
CA ALA A 214 -6.98 -17.92 -10.15
C ALA A 214 -7.33 -17.28 -11.52
N ASN A 215 -6.98 -16.00 -11.71
CA ASN A 215 -7.36 -15.25 -12.91
C ASN A 215 -6.63 -15.68 -14.19
N ASP A 216 -5.43 -16.22 -14.03
CA ASP A 216 -4.51 -16.63 -15.09
C ASP A 216 -4.87 -17.99 -15.69
N GLU A 217 -5.63 -18.81 -14.98
CA GLU A 217 -6.10 -20.12 -15.47
C GLU A 217 -7.37 -19.94 -16.33
N ARG A 218 -7.19 -19.59 -17.61
CA ARG A 218 -8.28 -19.35 -18.57
C ARG A 218 -8.09 -20.10 -19.89
N CYS A 219 -9.19 -20.46 -20.53
CA CYS A 219 -9.15 -21.02 -21.87
C CYS A 219 -8.60 -19.99 -22.88
N CYS A 220 -7.59 -20.36 -23.66
CA CYS A 220 -6.98 -19.48 -24.67
C CYS A 220 -7.93 -19.09 -25.82
N SER A 221 -9.07 -19.76 -25.97
CA SER A 221 -10.02 -19.51 -27.07
C SER A 221 -11.21 -18.64 -26.66
N CYS A 222 -11.83 -18.93 -25.52
CA CYS A 222 -13.04 -18.23 -25.06
C CYS A 222 -12.85 -17.46 -23.74
N MET A 223 -11.64 -17.48 -23.16
CA MET A 223 -11.26 -16.76 -21.95
C MET A 223 -12.04 -17.12 -20.67
N VAL A 224 -12.82 -18.20 -20.70
CA VAL A 224 -13.52 -18.71 -19.50
C VAL A 224 -12.52 -19.29 -18.50
N PRO A 225 -12.75 -19.14 -17.19
CA PRO A 225 -11.89 -19.72 -16.16
C PRO A 225 -11.88 -21.24 -16.23
N ILE A 226 -10.71 -21.86 -16.13
CA ILE A 226 -10.55 -23.31 -16.14
C ILE A 226 -9.36 -23.75 -15.30
N CYS A 227 -9.55 -24.74 -14.42
CA CYS A 227 -8.45 -25.24 -13.60
C CYS A 227 -7.47 -26.10 -14.41
N ASN A 228 -6.23 -26.19 -13.95
CA ASN A 228 -5.21 -27.04 -14.58
C ASN A 228 -5.61 -28.52 -14.72
N ARG A 229 -6.53 -29.01 -13.88
CA ARG A 229 -7.05 -30.39 -13.96
C ARG A 229 -8.05 -30.59 -15.10
N CYS A 230 -8.83 -29.57 -15.45
CA CYS A 230 -9.80 -29.62 -16.53
C CYS A 230 -9.23 -29.12 -17.85
N ALA A 231 -8.15 -28.33 -17.80
CA ALA A 231 -7.52 -27.75 -18.98
C ALA A 231 -6.97 -28.86 -19.91
N ILE A 232 -7.43 -28.87 -21.15
CA ILE A 232 -6.88 -29.69 -22.22
C ILE A 232 -5.71 -28.92 -22.83
N ILE A 233 -4.50 -29.47 -22.72
CA ILE A 233 -3.27 -28.80 -23.17
C ILE A 233 -2.92 -29.27 -24.58
N ASN A 234 -2.75 -28.31 -25.50
CA ASN A 234 -2.24 -28.56 -26.85
C ASN A 234 -1.26 -27.45 -27.24
N LYS A 235 -0.01 -27.82 -27.58
CA LYS A 235 1.07 -26.89 -27.96
C LYS A 235 1.17 -25.70 -27.00
N ASP A 236 1.24 -26.01 -25.71
CA ASP A 236 1.35 -25.05 -24.61
C ASP A 236 0.16 -24.07 -24.47
N ARG A 237 -1.00 -24.41 -25.06
CA ARG A 237 -2.24 -23.66 -24.90
C ARG A 237 -3.25 -24.48 -24.12
N HIS A 238 -3.98 -23.80 -23.24
CA HIS A 238 -5.01 -24.39 -22.38
C HIS A 238 -6.39 -24.18 -23.00
N PHE A 239 -7.15 -25.26 -23.17
CA PHE A 239 -8.51 -25.22 -23.71
C PHE A 239 -9.51 -25.80 -22.71
N CYS A 240 -10.73 -25.24 -22.67
CA CYS A 240 -11.85 -25.89 -22.02
C CYS A 240 -12.39 -27.03 -22.86
N SER A 241 -13.10 -27.96 -22.19
CA SER A 241 -13.78 -29.08 -22.84
C SER A 241 -14.53 -28.66 -24.10
N ALA A 242 -15.36 -27.62 -24.01
CA ALA A 242 -16.14 -27.09 -25.12
C ALA A 242 -15.27 -26.59 -26.29
N CYS A 243 -14.17 -25.86 -26.04
CA CYS A 243 -13.32 -25.36 -27.10
C CYS A 243 -12.40 -26.43 -27.70
N ALA A 244 -12.00 -27.43 -26.91
CA ALA A 244 -11.26 -28.58 -27.39
C ALA A 244 -12.10 -29.41 -28.35
N SER A 245 -13.36 -29.72 -27.98
CA SER A 245 -14.28 -30.46 -28.85
C SER A 245 -14.54 -29.73 -30.17
N HIS A 246 -14.76 -28.41 -30.16
CA HIS A 246 -14.92 -27.63 -31.41
C HIS A 246 -13.69 -27.63 -32.32
N ARG A 247 -12.50 -27.91 -31.77
CA ARG A 247 -11.23 -27.91 -32.50
C ARG A 247 -10.72 -29.31 -32.85
N GLY A 248 -11.44 -30.36 -32.43
CA GLY A 248 -11.03 -31.76 -32.62
C GLY A 248 -9.77 -32.12 -31.83
N LEU A 249 -9.64 -31.60 -30.60
CA LEU A 249 -8.53 -31.87 -29.67
C LEU A 249 -8.87 -32.94 -28.65
#